data_AF-A0A2W6CDY6-F1
#
_entry.id   AF-A0A2W6CDY6-F1
#
_cell.length_a   1.000
_cell.length_b   1.000
_cell.length_c   1.000
_cell.angle_alpha   90.00
_cell.angle_beta   90.00
_cell.angle_gamma   90.00
#
_symmetry.space_group_name_H-M   'P 1'
#
loop_
_entity.id
_entity.type
_entity.pdbx_description
1 polymer ?
#
loop_
_entity_poly.entity_id
_entity_poly.type
_entity_poly.pdbx_seq_one_letter_code
_entity_poly.pdbx_strand_id
1 'polypeptide(L)' 'MHAAGKTNTAPARKAMLDRFDRQVDPDGLLDPADRARRAEHARKAYYTRLALQSVAARRARSSS' A
#
# COMPACT_ATOMS: atom_id res chain seq x y z
N MET A 1 35.02 5.41 -0.62
CA MET A 1 34.26 4.79 -1.72
C MET A 1 32.78 4.93 -1.41
N HIS A 2 32.03 5.80 -2.11
CA HIS A 2 30.58 5.93 -1.91
C HIS A 2 29.90 4.65 -2.43
N ALA A 3 29.45 3.79 -1.52
CA ALA A 3 28.69 2.60 -1.87
C ALA A 3 27.34 3.04 -2.42
N ALA A 4 27.18 2.89 -3.73
CA ALA A 4 25.91 3.05 -4.43
C ALA A 4 24.84 2.20 -3.73
N GLY A 5 23.93 2.87 -3.03
CA GLY A 5 22.81 2.25 -2.32
C GLY A 5 21.94 1.48 -3.30
N LYS A 6 22.13 0.16 -3.36
CA LYS A 6 21.15 -0.76 -3.93
C LYS A 6 19.90 -0.66 -3.08
N THR A 7 18.98 0.17 -3.55
CA THR A 7 17.70 0.47 -2.92
C THR A 7 16.92 -0.83 -2.80
N ASN A 8 16.81 -1.37 -1.58
CA ASN A 8 16.03 -2.57 -1.23
C ASN A 8 14.51 -2.35 -1.35
N THR A 9 14.09 -1.57 -2.34
CA THR A 9 12.69 -1.17 -2.55
C THR A 9 11.89 -2.28 -3.20
N ALA A 10 12.51 -3.17 -3.97
CA ALA A 10 11.80 -4.28 -4.62
C ALA A 10 11.27 -5.33 -3.61
N PRO A 11 12.07 -5.86 -2.66
CA PRO A 11 11.56 -6.78 -1.64
C PRO A 11 10.50 -6.12 -0.74
N ALA A 12 10.73 -4.88 -0.32
CA ALA A 12 9.78 -4.14 0.51
C ALA A 12 8.46 -3.88 -0.22
N ARG A 13 8.51 -3.57 -1.51
CA ARG A 13 7.31 -3.37 -2.34
C ARG A 13 6.54 -4.67 -2.50
N LYS A 14 7.22 -5.79 -2.72
CA LYS A 14 6.57 -7.12 -2.79
C LYS A 14 5.86 -7.44 -1.47
N ALA A 15 6.54 -7.31 -0.33
CA ALA A 15 5.94 -7.58 0.97
C ALA A 15 4.72 -6.68 1.27
N MET A 16 4.75 -5.41 0.84
CA MET A 16 3.62 -4.49 0.95
C MET A 16 2.43 -4.96 0.09
N LEU A 17 2.68 -5.47 -1.13
CA LEU A 17 1.64 -6.00 -2.00
C LEU A 17 1.04 -7.28 -1.43
N ASP A 18 1.87 -8.22 -0.99
CA ASP A 18 1.44 -9.50 -0.40
C ASP A 18 0.56 -9.28 0.85
N ARG A 19 0.75 -8.18 1.58
CA ARG A 19 -0.12 -7.80 2.70
C ARG A 19 -1.56 -7.53 2.24
N PHE A 20 -1.77 -6.90 1.09
CA PHE A 20 -3.12 -6.63 0.58
C PHE A 20 -3.81 -7.92 0.16
N ASP A 21 -3.09 -8.86 -0.45
CA ASP A 21 -3.63 -10.18 -0.81
C ASP A 21 -4.14 -10.93 0.43
N ARG A 22 -3.32 -10.99 1.50
CA ARG A 22 -3.73 -11.60 2.78
C ARG A 22 -4.86 -10.85 3.47
N GLN A 23 -4.96 -9.53 3.28
CA GLN A 23 -6.02 -8.73 3.87
C GLN A 23 -7.38 -8.97 3.20
N VAL A 24 -7.39 -9.27 1.89
CA VAL A 24 -8.64 -9.49 1.14
C VAL A 24 -9.04 -10.96 1.06
N ASP A 25 -8.09 -11.87 1.27
CA ASP A 25 -8.30 -13.32 1.28
C ASP A 25 -7.45 -13.99 2.38
N PRO A 26 -7.82 -13.87 3.67
CA PRO A 26 -7.07 -14.48 4.77
C PRO A 26 -7.04 -16.01 4.70
N ASP A 27 -8.13 -16.61 4.24
CA ASP A 27 -8.33 -18.06 4.19
C ASP A 27 -7.88 -18.68 2.86
N GLY A 28 -7.51 -17.85 1.86
CA GLY A 28 -7.01 -18.32 0.57
C GLY A 28 -8.08 -18.95 -0.34
N LEU A 29 -9.36 -18.70 -0.07
CA LEU A 29 -10.49 -19.40 -0.70
C LEU A 29 -10.95 -18.76 -2.01
N LEU A 30 -10.51 -17.54 -2.31
CA LEU A 30 -10.93 -16.84 -3.53
C LEU A 30 -10.20 -17.36 -4.76
N ASP A 31 -10.86 -17.28 -5.91
CA ASP A 31 -10.17 -17.47 -7.19
C ASP A 31 -9.02 -16.44 -7.33
N PRO A 32 -7.87 -16.80 -7.91
CA PRO A 32 -6.75 -15.88 -8.09
C PRO A 32 -7.11 -14.56 -8.77
N ALA A 33 -8.02 -14.56 -9.75
CA ALA A 33 -8.44 -13.34 -10.44
C ALA A 33 -9.25 -12.42 -9.51
N ASP A 34 -10.16 -13.00 -8.73
CA ASP A 34 -10.95 -12.23 -7.76
C ASP A 34 -10.12 -11.71 -6.60
N ARG A 35 -9.15 -12.50 -6.12
CA ARG A 35 -8.18 -12.05 -5.12
C ARG A 35 -7.38 -10.87 -5.64
N ALA A 36 -6.82 -10.96 -6.84
CA ALA A 36 -6.02 -9.89 -7.44
C ALA A 36 -6.85 -8.59 -7.60
N ARG A 37 -8.08 -8.70 -8.09
CA ARG A 37 -9.00 -7.56 -8.21
C ARG A 37 -9.28 -6.91 -6.85
N ARG A 38 -9.60 -7.71 -5.83
CA ARG A 38 -9.85 -7.20 -4.47
C ARG A 38 -8.60 -6.57 -3.86
N ALA A 39 -7.43 -7.17 -4.04
CA ALA A 39 -6.16 -6.64 -3.55
C ALA A 39 -5.82 -5.29 -4.21
N GLU A 40 -6.09 -5.14 -5.51
CA GLU A 40 -5.94 -3.87 -6.21
C GLU A 40 -6.87 -2.80 -5.63
N HIS A 41 -8.15 -3.13 -5.37
CA HIS A 41 -9.08 -2.21 -4.73
C HIS A 41 -8.63 -1.82 -3.31
N ALA A 42 -8.16 -2.78 -2.50
CA ALA A 42 -7.65 -2.53 -1.16
C ALA A 42 -6.42 -1.61 -1.19
N ARG A 43 -5.51 -1.84 -2.14
CA ARG A 43 -4.34 -0.99 -2.38
C ARG A 43 -4.74 0.43 -2.74
N LYS A 44 -5.68 0.62 -3.68
CA LYS A 44 -6.19 1.95 -4.06
C LYS A 44 -6.79 2.66 -2.85
N ALA A 45 -7.65 1.99 -2.09
CA ALA A 45 -8.28 2.55 -0.90
C ALA A 45 -7.27 2.98 0.16
N TYR A 46 -6.20 2.20 0.39
CA TYR A 46 -5.13 2.55 1.33
C TYR A 46 -4.45 3.86 0.95
N TYR A 47 -3.99 4.01 -0.30
CA TYR A 47 -3.31 5.22 -0.73
C TYR A 47 -4.23 6.44 -0.80
N THR A 48 -5.50 6.25 -1.17
CA THR A 48 -6.50 7.33 -1.10
C THR A 48 -6.66 7.84 0.34
N ARG A 49 -6.81 6.93 1.32
CA ARG A 49 -6.89 7.31 2.74
C ARG A 49 -5.63 8.02 3.23
N LEU A 50 -4.46 7.57 2.81
CA LEU A 50 -3.18 8.20 3.16
C LEU A 50 -3.07 9.62 2.59
N ALA A 51 -3.47 9.82 1.33
CA ALA A 51 -3.48 11.12 0.69
C ALA A 51 -4.46 12.09 1.40
N LEU A 52 -5.67 11.62 1.73
CA LEU A 52 -6.65 12.40 2.47
C LEU A 52 -6.10 12.85 3.84
N GLN A 53 -5.47 11.95 4.59
CA GLN A 53 -4.84 12.28 5.87
C GLN A 53 -3.71 13.31 5.72
N SER A 54 -2.89 13.18 4.67
CA SER A 54 -1.82 14.14 4.36
C SER A 54 -2.36 15.54 4.07
N VAL A 55 -3.43 15.63 3.27
CA VAL A 55 -4.11 16.89 2.98
C VAL A 55 -4.72 17.50 4.25
N ALA A 56 -5.41 16.69 5.05
CA ALA A 56 -5.98 17.13 6.32
C ALA A 56 -4.91 17.69 7.27
N ALA A 57 -3.78 17.00 7.42
CA ALA A 57 -2.66 17.43 8.26
C ALA A 57 -2.02 18.74 7.75
N ARG A 58 -1.92 18.92 6.42
CA ARG A 58 -1.41 20.17 5.84
C ARG A 58 -2.34 21.34 6.12
N ARG A 59 -3.66 21.14 5.97
CA ARG A 59 -4.67 22.16 6.25
C ARG A 59 -4.65 22.61 7.71
N ALA A 60 -4.54 21.66 8.64
CA ALA A 60 -4.45 21.96 10.07
C ALA A 60 -3.21 22.82 10.42
N ARG A 61 -2.07 22.59 9.75
CA ARG A 61 -0.86 23.40 9.94
C ARG A 61 -0.94 24.79 9.32
N SER A 62 -1.71 24.99 8.26
CA SER A 62 -1.88 26.31 7.63
C SER A 62 -2.90 27.19 8.34
N SER A 63 -3.77 26.59 9.17
CA SER A 63 -4.78 27.30 9.96
C SER A 63 -4.33 27.63 11.39
N SER A 64 -3.10 27.27 11.76
CA SER A 64 -2.48 27.57 13.05
C SER A 64 -1.36 28.57 12.88
#